data_AF-I8TAX8-F1
#
_entry.id   AF-I8TAX8-F1
#
_cell.length_a   1.000
_cell.length_b   1.000
_cell.length_c   1.000
_cell.angle_alpha   90.00
_cell.angle_beta   90.00
_cell.angle_gamma   90.00
#
_symmetry.space_group_name_H-M   'P 1'
#
loop_
_entity.id
_entity.type
_entity.pdbx_description
1 polymer ?
#
loop_
_entity_poly.entity_id
_entity_poly.type
_entity_poly.pdbx_seq_one_letter_code
_entity_poly.pdbx_strand_id
1 'polypeptide(L)'
;MTPIVRPQDRQAWLDRQRQFKMARSAHAYVRGNTARFYDWLTQVDTARLPSGPPVWICGDCHSGNIGPVGGISGDIEIQIRDLDQTVIGNPAHDLIRLGLSLAMAARGSDLPGVTTAQMLEQLVDGYEAALSADGEDEKMQPPDAIRVVMKDALKRRWKHLARERLKASKPRIRPGGRFWPVLKKERHAIDALFSTEAVRTLITRQCHRDADAQVEVLDAAFWVKGCSSLGNLRFAVLVRVGGELDDPYCIMDIKEAVKAVCPGYADAQMPKGHADRVVEAPESCLHIWASACCPHSSWTATYSCASCFHRISSSISTG
;
A
#
# COMPACT_ATOMS: atom_id res chain seq x y z
N MET A 1 -22.85 -0.76 13.86
CA MET A 1 -21.76 -1.69 13.49
C MET A 1 -21.86 -1.99 12.01
N THR A 2 -20.75 -1.97 11.27
CA THR A 2 -20.75 -2.38 9.85
C THR A 2 -21.05 -3.88 9.77
N PRO A 3 -22.04 -4.33 8.97
CA PRO A 3 -22.47 -5.73 8.96
C PRO A 3 -21.45 -6.63 8.26
N ILE A 4 -21.47 -7.92 8.61
CA ILE A 4 -20.84 -8.96 7.79
C ILE A 4 -21.72 -9.16 6.56
N VAL A 5 -21.14 -9.04 5.36
CA VAL A 5 -21.86 -9.13 4.09
C VAL A 5 -21.71 -10.52 3.50
N ARG A 6 -22.80 -11.09 3.00
CA ARG A 6 -22.79 -12.39 2.33
C ARG A 6 -21.89 -12.34 1.10
N PRO A 7 -21.18 -13.42 0.76
CA PRO A 7 -20.21 -13.42 -0.35
C PRO A 7 -20.75 -12.87 -1.67
N GLN A 8 -21.95 -13.27 -2.07
CA GLN A 8 -22.60 -12.81 -3.31
C GLN A 8 -22.92 -11.31 -3.34
N ASP A 9 -23.08 -10.68 -2.17
CA ASP A 9 -23.46 -9.27 -2.03
C ASP A 9 -22.23 -8.37 -1.79
N ARG A 10 -21.03 -8.95 -1.65
CA ARG A 10 -19.79 -8.22 -1.29
C ARG A 10 -19.48 -7.12 -2.28
N GLN A 11 -19.48 -7.43 -3.58
CA GLN A 11 -19.08 -6.48 -4.61
C GLN A 11 -19.97 -5.24 -4.60
N ALA A 12 -21.29 -5.44 -4.71
CA ALA A 12 -22.27 -4.36 -4.68
C ALA A 12 -22.18 -3.52 -3.39
N TRP A 13 -21.88 -4.16 -2.25
CA TRP A 13 -21.67 -3.43 -1.01
C TRP A 13 -20.38 -2.62 -1.01
N LEU A 14 -19.26 -3.18 -1.48
CA LEU A 14 -17.96 -2.52 -1.56
C LEU A 14 -18.02 -1.32 -2.51
N ASP A 15 -18.68 -1.46 -3.66
CA ASP A 15 -18.88 -0.38 -4.62
C ASP A 15 -19.68 0.78 -4.01
N ARG A 16 -20.77 0.48 -3.29
CA ARG A 16 -21.52 1.50 -2.55
C ARG A 16 -20.65 2.18 -1.50
N GLN A 17 -19.87 1.43 -0.73
CA GLN A 17 -18.96 2.03 0.26
C GLN A 17 -17.87 2.90 -0.39
N ARG A 18 -17.35 2.51 -1.55
CA ARG A 18 -16.41 3.33 -2.32
C ARG A 18 -17.06 4.66 -2.69
N GLN A 19 -18.28 4.62 -3.25
CA GLN A 19 -19.05 5.83 -3.58
C GLN A 19 -19.29 6.70 -2.35
N PHE A 20 -19.75 6.13 -1.23
CA PHE A 20 -19.96 6.87 0.02
C PHE A 20 -18.67 7.52 0.52
N LYS A 21 -17.52 6.83 0.45
CA LYS A 21 -16.23 7.40 0.86
C LYS A 21 -15.78 8.54 -0.04
N MET A 22 -15.94 8.39 -1.35
CA MET A 22 -15.61 9.44 -2.31
C MET A 22 -16.51 10.67 -2.17
N ALA A 23 -17.79 10.47 -1.83
CA ALA A 23 -18.76 11.56 -1.66
C ALA A 23 -18.50 12.43 -0.41
N ARG A 24 -17.56 12.06 0.48
CA ARG A 24 -17.32 12.79 1.74
C ARG A 24 -16.70 14.18 1.54
N SER A 25 -15.90 14.35 0.50
CA SER A 25 -15.27 15.65 0.18
C SER A 25 -14.64 15.61 -1.22
N ALA A 26 -14.37 16.77 -1.79
CA ALA A 26 -13.61 16.89 -3.04
C ALA A 26 -12.25 16.18 -2.95
N HIS A 27 -11.56 16.31 -1.81
CA HIS A 27 -10.29 15.61 -1.57
C HIS A 27 -10.43 14.09 -1.52
N ALA A 28 -11.52 13.56 -0.94
CA ALA A 28 -11.80 12.13 -0.94
C ALA A 28 -12.14 11.62 -2.35
N TYR A 29 -12.90 12.39 -3.12
CA TYR A 29 -13.23 12.08 -4.52
C TYR A 29 -11.98 12.02 -5.39
N VAL A 30 -11.14 13.07 -5.35
CA VAL A 30 -9.92 13.15 -6.17
C VAL A 30 -8.97 11.99 -5.85
N ARG A 31 -8.72 11.69 -4.58
CA ARG A 31 -7.86 10.56 -4.19
C ARG A 31 -8.49 9.20 -4.49
N GLY A 32 -9.82 9.09 -4.45
CA GLY A 32 -10.52 7.83 -4.67
C GLY A 32 -10.74 7.45 -6.13
N ASN A 33 -10.46 8.36 -7.08
CA ASN A 33 -10.83 8.18 -8.49
C ASN A 33 -9.67 8.48 -9.45
N THR A 34 -8.71 7.56 -9.52
CA THR A 34 -7.53 7.65 -10.40
C THR A 34 -7.90 7.66 -11.89
N ALA A 35 -8.94 6.92 -12.28
CA ALA A 35 -9.40 6.90 -13.67
C ALA A 35 -9.87 8.28 -14.14
N ARG A 36 -10.71 8.97 -13.35
CA ARG A 36 -11.14 10.33 -13.67
C ARG A 36 -10.00 11.35 -13.67
N PHE A 37 -8.96 11.14 -12.87
CA PHE A 37 -7.77 11.97 -12.93
C PHE A 37 -7.07 11.86 -14.29
N TYR A 38 -6.86 10.64 -14.81
CA TYR A 38 -6.23 10.46 -16.12
C TYR A 38 -7.15 10.87 -17.27
N ASP A 39 -8.46 10.63 -17.17
CA ASP A 39 -9.44 11.19 -18.12
C ASP A 39 -9.30 12.71 -18.22
N TRP A 40 -9.18 13.40 -17.07
CA TRP A 40 -8.98 14.84 -17.03
C TRP A 40 -7.61 15.25 -17.59
N LEU A 41 -6.55 14.53 -17.24
CA LEU A 41 -5.20 14.85 -17.69
C LEU A 41 -5.08 14.77 -19.22
N THR A 42 -5.79 13.84 -19.87
CA THR A 42 -5.84 13.76 -21.35
C THR A 42 -6.61 14.90 -22.02
N GLN A 43 -7.48 15.60 -21.28
CA GLN A 43 -8.21 16.77 -21.78
C GLN A 43 -7.42 18.07 -21.59
N VAL A 44 -6.43 18.07 -20.70
CA VAL A 44 -5.46 19.16 -20.60
C VAL A 44 -4.58 19.08 -21.85
N ASP A 45 -4.26 20.24 -22.43
CA ASP A 45 -3.32 20.34 -23.53
C ASP A 45 -1.98 19.70 -23.15
N THR A 46 -1.75 18.47 -23.62
CA THR A 46 -0.58 17.66 -23.25
C THR A 46 0.71 18.28 -23.74
N ALA A 47 0.66 19.20 -24.71
CA ALA A 47 1.83 19.98 -25.14
C ALA A 47 2.33 20.94 -24.03
N ARG A 48 1.49 21.21 -23.02
CA ARG A 48 1.89 21.97 -21.82
C ARG A 48 2.51 21.12 -20.72
N LEU A 49 2.45 19.80 -20.85
CA LEU A 49 3.10 18.91 -19.90
C LEU A 49 4.57 18.72 -20.32
N PRO A 50 5.53 18.90 -19.41
CA PRO A 50 6.93 18.65 -19.74
C PRO A 50 7.12 17.18 -20.14
N SER A 51 7.94 16.93 -21.15
CA SER A 51 8.40 15.58 -21.46
C SER A 51 9.39 15.14 -20.39
N GLY A 52 9.31 13.89 -19.95
CA GLY A 52 10.21 13.33 -18.94
C GLY A 52 10.76 11.96 -19.36
N PRO A 53 11.85 11.48 -18.72
CA PRO A 53 12.45 10.19 -19.06
C PRO A 53 11.50 9.02 -18.76
N PRO A 54 11.69 7.85 -19.41
CA PRO A 54 10.95 6.63 -19.10
C PRO A 54 11.43 6.05 -17.77
N VAL A 55 10.73 6.40 -16.70
CA VAL A 55 11.02 5.91 -15.34
C VAL A 55 9.78 5.26 -14.74
N TRP A 56 9.98 4.34 -13.81
CA TRP A 56 8.90 3.80 -12.99
C TRP A 56 8.29 4.92 -12.13
N ILE A 57 6.99 5.13 -12.31
CA ILE A 57 6.19 6.09 -11.54
C ILE A 57 5.16 5.35 -10.68
N CYS A 58 4.69 5.96 -9.61
CA CYS A 58 3.63 5.42 -8.77
C CYS A 58 2.30 5.32 -9.51
N GLY A 59 1.97 6.32 -10.33
CA GLY A 59 0.76 6.37 -11.14
C GLY A 59 -0.52 6.70 -10.36
N ASP A 60 -0.48 6.69 -9.02
CA ASP A 60 -1.53 7.24 -8.15
C ASP A 60 -0.92 7.98 -6.95
N CYS A 61 0.14 8.77 -7.21
CA CYS A 61 0.86 9.48 -6.15
C CYS A 61 0.00 10.59 -5.53
N HIS A 62 -0.54 10.34 -4.33
CA HIS A 62 -1.35 11.31 -3.61
C HIS A 62 -0.99 11.32 -2.12
N SER A 63 -1.39 12.34 -1.36
CA SER A 63 -0.95 12.48 0.05
C SER A 63 -1.31 11.29 0.95
N GLY A 64 -2.40 10.56 0.65
CA GLY A 64 -2.76 9.32 1.36
C GLY A 64 -1.85 8.10 1.08
N ASN A 65 -1.04 8.17 0.03
CA ASN A 65 -0.09 7.13 -0.38
C ASN A 65 1.34 7.46 0.08
N ILE A 66 1.57 8.65 0.64
CA ILE A 66 2.86 9.04 1.23
C ILE A 66 2.83 8.80 2.73
N GLY A 67 3.95 8.41 3.32
CA GLY A 67 4.14 8.39 4.78
C GLY A 67 5.05 7.27 5.26
N PRO A 68 5.15 7.09 6.59
CA PRO A 68 6.20 6.26 7.19
C PRO A 68 6.04 4.78 6.83
N VAL A 69 7.11 4.20 6.30
CA VAL A 69 7.29 2.76 6.07
C VAL A 69 8.50 2.32 6.89
N GLY A 70 8.38 1.18 7.57
CA GLY A 70 9.49 0.62 8.33
C GLY A 70 10.33 -0.29 7.46
N GLY A 71 11.63 -0.01 7.38
CA GLY A 71 12.65 -0.88 6.80
C GLY A 71 12.89 -2.14 7.60
N ILE A 72 13.46 -3.13 6.93
CA ILE A 72 13.86 -4.43 7.49
C ILE A 72 14.89 -4.24 8.63
N SER A 73 15.78 -3.26 8.49
CA SER A 73 16.90 -3.04 9.41
C SER A 73 16.53 -2.34 10.72
N GLY A 74 15.42 -1.61 10.79
CA GLY A 74 15.25 -0.71 11.93
C GLY A 74 14.78 0.68 11.56
N ASP A 75 15.01 1.11 10.33
CA ASP A 75 14.82 2.51 9.99
C ASP A 75 13.36 2.75 9.56
N ILE A 76 12.85 3.96 9.80
CA ILE A 76 11.57 4.39 9.23
C ILE A 76 11.89 5.51 8.28
N GLU A 77 11.33 5.44 7.09
CA GLU A 77 11.45 6.46 6.05
C GLU A 77 10.07 6.83 5.52
N ILE A 78 9.94 8.07 5.06
CA ILE A 78 8.74 8.49 4.33
C ILE A 78 8.86 7.92 2.93
N GLN A 79 7.89 7.08 2.55
CA GLN A 79 7.89 6.46 1.23
C GLN A 79 6.54 6.59 0.55
N ILE A 80 6.57 6.45 -0.76
CA ILE A 80 5.38 6.21 -1.57
C ILE A 80 4.95 4.76 -1.34
N ARG A 81 3.67 4.59 -1.05
CA ARG A 81 3.00 3.31 -0.86
C ARG A 81 1.99 3.12 -1.98
N ASP A 82 1.53 1.89 -2.12
CA ASP A 82 0.46 1.53 -3.04
C ASP A 82 0.84 1.73 -4.52
N LEU A 83 1.63 0.80 -5.04
CA LEU A 83 2.10 0.79 -6.42
C LEU A 83 1.14 0.04 -7.36
N ASP A 84 -0.13 -0.11 -6.98
CA ASP A 84 -1.14 -0.82 -7.78
C ASP A 84 -1.29 -0.19 -9.19
N GLN A 85 -0.96 1.09 -9.35
CA GLN A 85 -1.04 1.85 -10.62
C GLN A 85 0.31 2.12 -11.28
N THR A 86 1.39 1.50 -10.79
CA THR A 86 2.75 1.78 -11.28
C THR A 86 2.98 1.39 -12.73
N VAL A 87 3.66 2.23 -13.48
CA VAL A 87 4.06 2.01 -14.88
C VAL A 87 5.39 2.69 -15.14
N ILE A 88 6.07 2.35 -16.23
CA ILE A 88 7.14 3.19 -16.77
C ILE A 88 6.46 4.31 -17.57
N GLY A 89 6.57 5.55 -17.11
CA GLY A 89 5.83 6.68 -17.65
C GLY A 89 6.46 8.04 -17.33
N ASN A 90 5.74 9.11 -17.66
CA ASN A 90 6.23 10.47 -17.44
C ASN A 90 6.18 10.83 -15.94
N PRO A 91 7.30 11.18 -15.29
CA PRO A 91 7.34 11.56 -13.86
C PRO A 91 6.43 12.74 -13.51
N ALA A 92 6.12 13.62 -14.47
CA ALA A 92 5.18 14.72 -14.26
C ALA A 92 3.79 14.24 -13.80
N HIS A 93 3.37 13.02 -14.16
CA HIS A 93 2.07 12.48 -13.73
C HIS A 93 1.97 12.37 -12.21
N ASP A 94 3.01 11.91 -11.53
CA ASP A 94 3.03 11.77 -10.07
C ASP A 94 3.06 13.13 -9.37
N LEU A 95 3.84 14.09 -9.89
CA LEU A 95 3.88 15.46 -9.37
C LEU A 95 2.53 16.16 -9.49
N ILE A 96 1.89 16.07 -10.65
CA ILE A 96 0.57 16.67 -10.89
C ILE A 96 -0.48 16.00 -10.00
N ARG A 97 -0.44 14.66 -9.89
CA ARG A 97 -1.36 13.89 -9.04
C ARG A 97 -1.22 14.29 -7.57
N LEU A 98 0.01 14.42 -7.09
CA LEU A 98 0.30 14.77 -5.71
C LEU A 98 -0.07 16.22 -5.43
N GLY A 99 0.33 17.14 -6.31
CA GLY A 99 -0.01 18.56 -6.22
C GLY A 99 -1.52 18.78 -6.19
N LEU A 100 -2.27 18.13 -7.09
CA LEU A 100 -3.73 18.17 -7.07
C LEU A 100 -4.30 17.64 -5.75
N SER A 101 -3.75 16.54 -5.23
CA SER A 101 -4.15 16.00 -3.92
C SER A 101 -3.88 16.98 -2.77
N LEU A 102 -2.74 17.68 -2.78
CA LEU A 102 -2.39 18.68 -1.77
C LEU A 102 -3.29 19.92 -1.86
N ALA A 103 -3.52 20.44 -3.06
CA ALA A 103 -4.40 21.57 -3.29
C ALA A 103 -5.85 21.28 -2.84
N MET A 104 -6.35 20.06 -3.11
CA MET A 104 -7.67 19.65 -2.63
C MET A 104 -7.72 19.45 -1.11
N ALA A 105 -6.63 19.01 -0.49
CA ALA A 105 -6.54 18.91 0.97
C ALA A 105 -6.60 20.30 1.62
N ALA A 106 -5.81 21.24 1.10
CA ALA A 106 -5.75 22.62 1.57
C ALA A 106 -7.11 23.30 1.42
N ARG A 107 -7.73 23.18 0.24
CA ARG A 107 -9.10 23.67 -0.02
C ARG A 107 -10.14 23.05 0.91
N GLY A 108 -10.07 21.74 1.15
CA GLY A 108 -10.97 21.04 2.07
C GLY A 108 -10.77 21.40 3.54
N SER A 109 -9.69 22.13 3.87
CA SER A 109 -9.35 22.60 5.20
C SER A 109 -9.49 24.13 5.32
N ASP A 110 -10.14 24.76 4.34
CA ASP A 110 -10.35 26.21 4.23
C ASP A 110 -9.06 27.04 4.37
N LEU A 111 -7.93 26.49 3.90
CA LEU A 111 -6.66 27.22 3.89
C LEU A 111 -6.64 28.27 2.77
N PRO A 112 -6.00 29.45 3.00
CA PRO A 112 -5.85 30.47 1.97
C PRO A 112 -5.16 29.96 0.70
N GLY A 113 -5.51 30.55 -0.45
CA GLY A 113 -4.91 30.20 -1.73
C GLY A 113 -3.38 30.36 -1.74
N VAL A 114 -2.84 31.34 -1.01
CA VAL A 114 -1.39 31.54 -0.83
C VAL A 114 -0.72 30.34 -0.16
N THR A 115 -1.38 29.70 0.81
CA THR A 115 -0.86 28.48 1.45
C THR A 115 -0.84 27.32 0.47
N THR A 116 -1.86 27.21 -0.39
CA THR A 116 -1.88 26.20 -1.45
C THR A 116 -0.73 26.42 -2.44
N ALA A 117 -0.49 27.65 -2.88
CA ALA A 117 0.62 27.98 -3.78
C ALA A 117 1.97 27.61 -3.15
N GLN A 118 2.22 28.03 -1.90
CA GLN A 118 3.43 27.69 -1.16
C GLN A 118 3.61 26.17 -1.02
N MET A 119 2.55 25.41 -0.75
CA MET A 119 2.63 23.94 -0.67
C MET A 119 3.03 23.31 -2.02
N LEU A 120 2.59 23.88 -3.14
CA LEU A 120 2.94 23.39 -4.47
C LEU A 120 4.37 23.79 -4.87
N GLU A 121 4.80 25.00 -4.52
CA GLU A 121 6.20 25.44 -4.70
C GLU A 121 7.15 24.52 -3.93
N GLN A 122 6.88 24.28 -2.64
CA GLN A 122 7.71 23.38 -1.83
C GLN A 122 7.70 21.92 -2.32
N LEU A 123 6.63 21.47 -2.98
CA LEU A 123 6.61 20.16 -3.64
C LEU A 123 7.60 20.12 -4.82
N VAL A 124 7.63 21.15 -5.65
CA VAL A 124 8.53 21.24 -6.81
C VAL A 124 9.97 21.42 -6.35
N ASP A 125 10.23 22.36 -5.44
CA ASP A 125 11.56 22.61 -4.87
C ASP A 125 12.15 21.34 -4.25
N GLY A 126 11.34 20.59 -3.48
CA GLY A 126 11.76 19.33 -2.87
C GLY A 126 12.04 18.23 -3.89
N TYR A 127 11.30 18.20 -5.02
CA TYR A 127 11.54 17.25 -6.09
C TYR A 127 12.82 17.59 -6.86
N GLU A 128 13.06 18.87 -7.18
CA GLU A 128 14.28 19.33 -7.85
C GLU A 128 15.52 19.10 -6.99
N ALA A 129 15.44 19.41 -5.69
CA ALA A 129 16.52 19.15 -4.74
C ALA A 129 16.86 17.66 -4.62
N ALA A 130 15.87 16.78 -4.71
CA ALA A 130 16.10 15.33 -4.68
C ALA A 130 16.78 14.79 -5.97
N LEU A 131 16.74 15.55 -7.07
CA LEU A 131 17.37 15.20 -8.34
C LEU A 131 18.76 15.80 -8.53
N SER A 132 19.18 16.75 -7.68
CA SER A 132 20.51 17.36 -7.78
C SER A 132 21.59 16.38 -7.31
N ALA A 133 22.81 16.51 -7.87
CA ALA A 133 23.94 15.63 -7.57
C ALA A 133 24.37 15.63 -6.08
N ASP A 134 23.99 16.68 -5.34
CA ASP A 134 24.25 16.82 -3.90
C ASP A 134 23.15 16.16 -3.03
N GLY A 135 22.05 15.70 -3.64
CA GLY A 135 20.87 15.13 -2.98
C GLY A 135 21.09 13.75 -2.34
N GLU A 136 22.18 13.05 -2.67
CA GLU A 136 22.56 11.80 -1.99
C GLU A 136 23.23 12.04 -0.62
N ASP A 137 23.92 13.18 -0.44
CA ASP A 137 24.72 13.49 0.76
C ASP A 137 24.01 14.40 1.76
N GLU A 138 23.13 15.32 1.33
CA GLU A 138 22.33 16.13 2.24
C GLU A 138 20.99 15.47 2.57
N LYS A 139 20.98 14.61 3.60
CA LYS A 139 19.73 14.19 4.25
C LYS A 139 19.02 15.43 4.82
N MET A 140 18.08 15.99 4.07
CA MET A 140 17.23 17.08 4.52
C MET A 140 16.63 16.71 5.88
N GLN A 141 16.89 17.53 6.89
CA GLN A 141 16.37 17.27 8.23
C GLN A 141 14.84 17.34 8.18
N PRO A 142 14.11 16.26 8.53
CA PRO A 142 12.67 16.25 8.45
C PRO A 142 12.11 17.32 9.40
N PRO A 143 11.11 18.12 8.97
CA PRO A 143 10.45 19.09 9.85
C PRO A 143 9.91 18.42 11.12
N ASP A 144 9.76 19.19 12.20
CA ASP A 144 9.28 18.64 13.49
C ASP A 144 7.93 17.92 13.38
N ALA A 145 7.03 18.42 12.53
CA ALA A 145 5.76 17.76 12.23
C ALA A 145 5.96 16.34 11.67
N ILE A 146 6.94 16.16 10.77
CA ILE A 146 7.32 14.84 10.24
C ILE A 146 7.98 14.01 11.33
N ARG A 147 8.89 14.58 12.12
CA ARG A 147 9.54 13.87 13.24
C ARG A 147 8.54 13.30 14.24
N VAL A 148 7.46 14.01 14.54
CA VAL A 148 6.37 13.51 15.39
C VAL A 148 5.66 12.31 14.74
N VAL A 149 5.31 12.42 13.46
CA VAL A 149 4.69 11.32 12.70
C VAL A 149 5.61 10.09 12.67
N MET A 150 6.92 10.29 12.49
CA MET A 150 7.93 9.24 12.51
C MET A 150 8.08 8.61 13.90
N LYS A 151 8.11 9.40 14.97
CA LYS A 151 8.12 8.92 16.36
C LYS A 151 6.87 8.10 16.70
N ASP A 152 5.70 8.52 16.23
CA ASP A 152 4.46 7.76 16.41
C ASP A 152 4.44 6.46 15.62
N ALA A 153 5.04 6.45 14.42
CA ALA A 153 5.24 5.22 13.65
C ALA A 153 6.21 4.25 14.37
N LEU A 154 7.28 4.77 14.98
CA LEU A 154 8.24 3.99 15.78
C LEU A 154 7.59 3.39 17.02
N LYS A 155 6.77 4.14 17.77
CA LYS A 155 6.03 3.63 18.95
C LYS A 155 5.06 2.51 18.61
N ARG A 156 4.55 2.49 17.37
CA ARG A 156 3.66 1.43 16.86
C ARG A 156 4.41 0.17 16.40
N ARG A 157 5.72 0.04 16.65
CA ARG A 157 6.52 -1.08 16.16
C ARG A 157 6.19 -2.43 16.80
N TRP A 158 5.72 -3.31 15.91
CA TRP A 158 6.15 -4.69 15.65
C TRP A 158 6.61 -5.58 16.82
N LYS A 159 7.76 -5.34 17.46
CA LYS A 159 8.31 -6.25 18.48
C LYS A 159 7.53 -6.24 19.81
N HIS A 160 6.84 -5.15 20.15
CA HIS A 160 6.01 -5.12 21.36
C HIS A 160 4.57 -5.54 21.06
N LEU A 161 3.97 -5.12 19.95
CA LEU A 161 2.56 -5.41 19.66
C LEU A 161 2.28 -6.86 19.24
N ALA A 162 3.20 -7.51 18.50
CA ALA A 162 3.06 -8.93 18.17
C ALA A 162 3.26 -9.80 19.42
N ARG A 163 4.35 -9.57 20.17
CA ARG A 163 4.65 -10.28 21.43
C ARG A 163 3.62 -10.08 22.53
N GLU A 164 2.99 -8.90 22.63
CA GLU A 164 1.98 -8.65 23.67
C GLU A 164 0.59 -9.21 23.30
N ARG A 165 0.22 -9.24 22.00
CA ARG A 165 -1.15 -9.57 21.57
C ARG A 165 -1.33 -10.97 20.99
N LEU A 166 -0.25 -11.63 20.56
CA LEU A 166 -0.30 -12.95 19.92
C LEU A 166 0.23 -14.08 20.81
N LYS A 167 0.14 -13.93 22.13
CA LYS A 167 0.52 -14.98 23.11
C LYS A 167 -0.41 -16.20 23.17
N ALA A 168 -1.40 -16.25 22.28
CA ALA A 168 -2.38 -17.34 22.28
C ALA A 168 -1.83 -18.57 21.55
N SER A 169 -2.22 -19.76 22.02
CA SER A 169 -1.82 -21.02 21.41
C SER A 169 -2.37 -21.21 19.99
N LYS A 170 -3.50 -20.55 19.63
CA LYS A 170 -4.14 -20.59 18.31
C LYS A 170 -4.85 -19.26 17.95
N PRO A 171 -4.11 -18.21 17.56
CA PRO A 171 -4.71 -16.93 17.24
C PRO A 171 -5.62 -17.00 16.00
N ARG A 172 -6.74 -16.26 16.02
CA ARG A 172 -7.70 -16.15 14.90
C ARG A 172 -8.17 -14.72 14.67
N ILE A 173 -8.44 -14.36 13.42
CA ILE A 173 -8.98 -13.05 13.03
C ILE A 173 -10.49 -13.06 13.29
N ARG A 174 -10.97 -12.18 14.19
CA ARG A 174 -12.40 -12.11 14.53
C ARG A 174 -13.20 -11.55 13.36
N PRO A 175 -14.24 -12.25 12.88
CA PRO A 175 -15.14 -11.72 11.89
C PRO A 175 -15.85 -10.47 12.39
N GLY A 176 -16.10 -9.53 11.50
CA GLY A 176 -16.84 -8.31 11.80
C GLY A 176 -16.90 -7.39 10.60
N GLY A 177 -17.30 -6.14 10.83
CA GLY A 177 -17.49 -5.15 9.78
C GLY A 177 -16.28 -4.83 8.91
N ARG A 178 -15.07 -5.15 9.38
CA ARG A 178 -13.80 -4.96 8.65
C ARG A 178 -13.21 -6.25 8.10
N PHE A 179 -13.57 -7.40 8.68
CA PHE A 179 -12.99 -8.69 8.39
C PHE A 179 -14.12 -9.68 8.12
N TRP A 180 -14.34 -10.02 6.85
CA TRP A 180 -15.35 -11.00 6.49
C TRP A 180 -14.73 -12.39 6.35
N PRO A 181 -15.47 -13.47 6.62
CA PRO A 181 -14.97 -14.84 6.43
C PRO A 181 -14.51 -15.07 4.99
N VAL A 182 -13.44 -15.82 4.75
CA VAL A 182 -13.05 -16.19 3.37
C VAL A 182 -13.90 -17.34 2.82
N LEU A 183 -14.11 -17.37 1.51
CA LEU A 183 -14.72 -18.49 0.80
C LEU A 183 -13.74 -19.67 0.72
N LYS A 184 -14.26 -20.89 0.54
CA LYS A 184 -13.41 -22.08 0.31
C LYS A 184 -12.44 -21.85 -0.86
N LYS A 185 -12.92 -21.36 -2.01
CA LYS A 185 -12.05 -21.07 -3.17
C LYS A 185 -10.98 -20.03 -2.88
N GLU A 186 -11.31 -19.00 -2.10
CA GLU A 186 -10.36 -17.95 -1.69
C GLU A 186 -9.29 -18.55 -0.77
N ARG A 187 -9.69 -19.39 0.18
CA ARG A 187 -8.76 -20.10 1.06
C ARG A 187 -7.78 -20.98 0.30
N HIS A 188 -8.25 -21.78 -0.66
CA HIS A 188 -7.37 -22.62 -1.48
C HIS A 188 -6.37 -21.77 -2.30
N ALA A 189 -6.81 -20.65 -2.86
CA ALA A 189 -5.93 -19.74 -3.59
C ALA A 189 -4.88 -19.07 -2.68
N ILE A 190 -5.27 -18.71 -1.45
CA ILE A 190 -4.34 -18.22 -0.41
C ILE A 190 -3.31 -19.31 -0.09
N ASP A 191 -3.76 -20.53 0.25
CA ASP A 191 -2.84 -21.62 0.62
C ASP A 191 -1.86 -21.95 -0.54
N ALA A 192 -2.33 -21.92 -1.79
CA ALA A 192 -1.48 -22.08 -2.97
C ALA A 192 -0.45 -20.95 -3.13
N LEU A 193 -0.85 -19.68 -2.92
CA LEU A 193 0.05 -18.53 -2.95
C LEU A 193 1.15 -18.64 -1.88
N PHE A 194 0.80 -19.04 -0.66
CA PHE A 194 1.74 -19.21 0.45
C PHE A 194 2.66 -20.43 0.31
N SER A 195 2.32 -21.36 -0.58
CA SER A 195 3.17 -22.50 -0.92
C SER A 195 4.25 -22.15 -1.95
N THR A 196 4.22 -20.95 -2.55
CA THR A 196 5.23 -20.53 -3.53
C THR A 196 6.53 -20.09 -2.88
N GLU A 197 7.65 -20.35 -3.56
CA GLU A 197 8.99 -20.01 -3.06
C GLU A 197 9.16 -18.49 -2.85
N ALA A 198 8.62 -17.68 -3.76
CA ALA A 198 8.68 -16.22 -3.66
C ALA A 198 8.04 -15.69 -2.37
N VAL A 199 6.85 -16.20 -2.00
CA VAL A 199 6.14 -15.78 -0.78
C VAL A 199 6.82 -16.34 0.46
N ARG A 200 7.31 -17.58 0.44
CA ARG A 200 8.06 -18.17 1.55
C ARG A 200 9.34 -17.39 1.84
N THR A 201 10.13 -17.10 0.81
CA THR A 201 11.35 -16.29 0.90
C THR A 201 11.05 -14.88 1.43
N LEU A 202 9.98 -14.24 0.97
CA LEU A 202 9.55 -12.93 1.49
C LEU A 202 9.28 -12.98 3.00
N ILE A 203 8.52 -13.98 3.45
CA ILE A 203 8.12 -14.14 4.85
C ILE A 203 9.32 -14.44 5.75
N THR A 204 10.17 -15.39 5.37
CA THR A 204 11.34 -15.79 6.18
C THR A 204 12.34 -14.65 6.31
N ARG A 205 12.67 -13.96 5.21
CA ARG A 205 13.53 -12.76 5.23
C ARG A 205 12.98 -11.69 6.14
N GLN A 206 11.69 -11.37 6.01
CA GLN A 206 11.07 -10.30 6.78
C GLN A 206 10.95 -10.64 8.27
N CYS A 207 10.81 -11.92 8.62
CA CYS A 207 10.79 -12.39 10.00
C CYS A 207 12.20 -12.67 10.57
N HIS A 208 13.28 -12.39 9.82
CA HIS A 208 14.67 -12.72 10.17
C HIS A 208 14.84 -14.21 10.57
N ARG A 209 14.26 -15.11 9.78
CA ARG A 209 14.39 -16.56 9.93
C ARG A 209 15.12 -17.15 8.73
N ASP A 210 15.66 -18.35 8.93
CA ASP A 210 16.32 -19.10 7.88
C ASP A 210 15.35 -19.41 6.73
N ALA A 211 15.88 -19.57 5.52
CA ALA A 211 15.08 -19.78 4.32
C ALA A 211 14.26 -21.07 4.35
N ASP A 212 14.72 -22.08 5.09
CA ASP A 212 14.08 -23.38 5.28
C ASP A 212 13.04 -23.39 6.42
N ALA A 213 12.87 -22.27 7.13
CA ALA A 213 11.88 -22.16 8.20
C ALA A 213 10.48 -22.50 7.68
N GLN A 214 9.75 -23.29 8.48
CA GLN A 214 8.39 -23.71 8.15
C GLN A 214 7.44 -22.52 8.14
N VAL A 215 6.62 -22.38 7.09
CA VAL A 215 5.62 -21.32 6.96
C VAL A 215 4.24 -21.96 6.96
N GLU A 216 3.39 -21.57 7.91
CA GLU A 216 2.05 -22.14 8.07
C GLU A 216 0.98 -21.05 8.11
N VAL A 217 -0.02 -21.17 7.25
CA VAL A 217 -1.19 -20.30 7.23
C VAL A 217 -2.19 -20.75 8.30
N LEU A 218 -2.36 -19.95 9.35
CA LEU A 218 -3.25 -20.25 10.48
C LEU A 218 -4.69 -19.82 10.20
N ASP A 219 -4.84 -18.61 9.67
CA ASP A 219 -6.15 -18.00 9.46
C ASP A 219 -6.11 -16.94 8.35
N ALA A 220 -7.27 -16.66 7.75
CA ALA A 220 -7.41 -15.64 6.74
C ALA A 220 -8.79 -14.98 6.79
N ALA A 221 -8.81 -13.68 6.53
CA ALA A 221 -10.05 -12.92 6.43
C ALA A 221 -10.03 -11.99 5.22
N PHE A 222 -11.18 -11.86 4.56
CA PHE A 222 -11.39 -10.81 3.56
C PHE A 222 -11.36 -9.45 4.26
N TRP A 223 -10.52 -8.53 3.75
CA TRP A 223 -10.24 -7.28 4.42
C TRP A 223 -10.94 -6.09 3.76
N VAL A 224 -11.97 -5.55 4.42
CA VAL A 224 -12.69 -4.35 4.00
C VAL A 224 -11.86 -3.11 4.32
N LYS A 225 -11.03 -2.67 3.38
CA LYS A 225 -10.15 -1.51 3.54
C LYS A 225 -9.92 -0.80 2.20
N GLY A 226 -9.63 0.51 2.29
CA GLY A 226 -9.28 1.34 1.15
C GLY A 226 -10.34 2.39 0.85
N CYS A 227 -10.10 3.16 -0.20
CA CYS A 227 -11.09 4.00 -0.86
C CYS A 227 -11.18 3.57 -2.32
N SER A 228 -10.19 3.94 -3.14
CA SER A 228 -10.05 3.56 -4.56
C SER A 228 -10.01 2.04 -4.77
N SER A 229 -9.27 1.32 -3.92
CA SER A 229 -9.14 -0.14 -3.95
C SER A 229 -10.33 -0.93 -3.41
N LEU A 230 -11.39 -0.26 -2.92
CA LEU A 230 -12.63 -0.97 -2.57
C LEU A 230 -13.28 -1.51 -3.83
N GLY A 231 -13.57 -2.81 -3.82
CA GLY A 231 -14.08 -3.55 -4.97
C GLY A 231 -13.05 -4.50 -5.58
N ASN A 232 -11.77 -4.41 -5.18
CA ASN A 232 -10.75 -5.40 -5.48
C ASN A 232 -10.63 -6.41 -4.33
N LEU A 233 -10.11 -7.60 -4.61
CA LEU A 233 -9.85 -8.59 -3.58
C LEU A 233 -8.70 -8.14 -2.67
N ARG A 234 -8.92 -8.28 -1.36
CA ARG A 234 -7.88 -8.03 -0.34
C ARG A 234 -8.08 -8.97 0.84
N PHE A 235 -7.00 -9.58 1.30
CA PHE A 235 -7.04 -10.53 2.41
C PHE A 235 -5.97 -10.20 3.45
N ALA A 236 -6.35 -10.32 4.73
CA ALA A 236 -5.40 -10.39 5.83
C ALA A 236 -5.16 -11.87 6.15
N VAL A 237 -3.90 -12.29 6.15
CA VAL A 237 -3.52 -13.69 6.41
C VAL A 237 -2.59 -13.73 7.62
N LEU A 238 -2.94 -14.57 8.59
CA LEU A 238 -2.16 -14.83 9.78
C LEU A 238 -1.30 -16.08 9.56
N VAL A 239 0.00 -15.93 9.77
CA VAL A 239 1.01 -16.91 9.41
C VAL A 239 1.92 -17.17 10.59
N ARG A 240 2.36 -18.43 10.76
CA ARG A 240 3.41 -18.84 11.70
C ARG A 240 4.68 -19.19 10.92
N VAL A 241 5.83 -18.75 11.42
CA VAL A 241 7.14 -18.88 10.75
C VAL A 241 8.17 -19.58 11.65
N GLY A 242 8.34 -20.90 11.52
CA GLY A 242 9.23 -21.71 12.36
C GLY A 242 8.47 -22.53 13.40
N GLY A 243 9.17 -22.96 14.46
CA GLY A 243 8.67 -23.90 15.47
C GLY A 243 7.88 -23.25 16.63
N GLU A 244 7.28 -24.10 17.48
CA GLU A 244 6.36 -23.70 18.56
C GLU A 244 7.00 -22.87 19.69
N LEU A 245 8.32 -22.92 19.86
CA LEU A 245 9.00 -22.41 21.06
C LEU A 245 9.46 -20.94 20.98
N ASP A 246 9.34 -20.28 19.81
CA ASP A 246 10.06 -19.02 19.55
C ASP A 246 9.20 -17.90 18.91
N ASP A 247 7.89 -17.97 19.15
CA ASP A 247 6.83 -16.99 18.88
C ASP A 247 6.92 -16.20 17.54
N PRO A 248 6.61 -16.83 16.39
CA PRO A 248 6.92 -16.26 15.09
C PRO A 248 5.69 -15.96 14.23
N TYR A 249 4.67 -15.32 14.81
CA TYR A 249 3.48 -14.94 14.05
C TYR A 249 3.71 -13.67 13.24
N CYS A 250 3.31 -13.69 11.97
CA CYS A 250 3.23 -12.51 11.12
C CYS A 250 1.88 -12.38 10.44
N ILE A 251 1.58 -11.15 9.99
CA ILE A 251 0.36 -10.85 9.25
C ILE A 251 0.76 -10.36 7.87
N MET A 252 0.18 -10.98 6.86
CA MET A 252 0.39 -10.66 5.45
C MET A 252 -0.86 -10.01 4.87
N ASP A 253 -0.64 -9.04 3.99
CA ASP A 253 -1.67 -8.33 3.23
C ASP A 253 -1.59 -8.81 1.78
N ILE A 254 -2.59 -9.58 1.35
CA ILE A 254 -2.77 -9.96 -0.05
C ILE A 254 -3.66 -8.92 -0.71
N LYS A 255 -3.24 -8.44 -1.87
CA LYS A 255 -4.04 -7.60 -2.75
C LYS A 255 -4.16 -8.21 -4.14
N GLU A 256 -5.28 -7.94 -4.79
CA GLU A 256 -5.41 -8.12 -6.23
C GLU A 256 -4.71 -6.99 -6.99
N ALA A 257 -3.75 -7.36 -7.82
CA ALA A 257 -3.12 -6.50 -8.80
C ALA A 257 -4.01 -6.42 -10.05
N VAL A 258 -4.47 -5.20 -10.31
CA VAL A 258 -5.34 -4.88 -11.45
C VAL A 258 -4.56 -4.27 -12.59
N LYS A 259 -5.20 -4.13 -13.76
CA LYS A 259 -4.67 -3.33 -14.85
C LYS A 259 -4.44 -1.89 -14.38
N ALA A 260 -3.27 -1.32 -14.67
CA ALA A 260 -3.02 0.09 -14.41
C ALA A 260 -3.88 0.96 -15.33
N VAL A 261 -4.45 2.02 -14.76
CA VAL A 261 -5.14 3.09 -15.49
C VAL A 261 -4.17 4.22 -15.82
N CYS A 262 -3.06 4.33 -15.08
CA CYS A 262 -1.97 5.23 -15.40
C CYS A 262 -1.41 4.92 -16.80
N PRO A 263 -1.30 5.91 -17.70
CA PRO A 263 -0.68 5.72 -19.00
C PRO A 263 0.84 5.62 -18.84
N GLY A 264 1.40 4.52 -19.32
CA GLY A 264 2.84 4.33 -19.49
C GLY A 264 3.29 4.70 -20.91
N TYR A 265 4.61 4.76 -21.12
CA TYR A 265 5.18 4.91 -22.45
C TYR A 265 4.92 3.66 -23.29
N ALA A 266 4.59 3.85 -24.58
CA ALA A 266 4.16 2.77 -25.46
C ALA A 266 5.27 1.77 -25.80
N ASP A 267 6.52 2.23 -25.81
CA ASP A 267 7.75 1.49 -26.10
C ASP A 267 8.44 0.94 -24.83
N ALA A 268 7.91 1.25 -23.65
CA ALA A 268 8.47 0.74 -22.40
C ALA A 268 8.21 -0.77 -22.26
N GLN A 269 9.27 -1.51 -21.93
CA GLN A 269 9.16 -2.93 -21.62
C GLN A 269 8.53 -3.09 -20.24
N MET A 270 7.30 -3.61 -20.23
CA MET A 270 6.52 -3.83 -19.00
C MET A 270 6.32 -5.33 -18.75
N PRO A 271 6.29 -5.77 -17.47
CA PRO A 271 5.91 -7.14 -17.14
C PRO A 271 4.52 -7.48 -17.69
N LYS A 272 4.38 -8.71 -18.20
CA LYS A 272 3.11 -9.17 -18.79
C LYS A 272 2.00 -9.29 -17.73
N GLY A 273 2.35 -9.75 -16.53
CA GLY A 273 1.42 -9.90 -15.41
C GLY A 273 1.27 -8.61 -14.60
N HIS A 274 0.06 -8.32 -14.15
CA HIS A 274 -0.20 -7.17 -13.28
C HIS A 274 0.48 -7.30 -11.91
N ALA A 275 0.55 -8.52 -11.37
CA ALA A 275 1.22 -8.79 -10.09
C ALA A 275 2.74 -8.60 -10.21
N ASP A 276 3.34 -9.11 -11.29
CA ASP A 276 4.77 -8.94 -11.58
C ASP A 276 5.13 -7.46 -11.70
N ARG A 277 4.33 -6.67 -12.44
CA ARG A 277 4.47 -5.22 -12.55
C ARG A 277 4.51 -4.51 -11.19
N VAL A 278 3.64 -4.89 -10.26
CA VAL A 278 3.57 -4.27 -8.93
C VAL A 278 4.75 -4.67 -8.05
N VAL A 279 5.35 -5.85 -8.28
CA VAL A 279 6.52 -6.34 -7.53
C VAL A 279 7.84 -5.77 -8.07
N GLU A 280 7.97 -5.63 -9.38
CA GLU A 280 9.20 -5.16 -10.03
C GLU A 280 9.47 -3.65 -9.83
N ALA A 281 8.41 -2.84 -9.78
CA ALA A 281 8.54 -1.40 -9.58
C ALA A 281 9.27 -1.01 -8.28
N PRO A 282 8.94 -1.56 -7.09
CA PRO A 282 9.69 -1.26 -5.87
C PRO A 282 11.14 -1.75 -5.91
N GLU A 283 11.45 -2.90 -6.53
CA GLU A 283 12.86 -3.33 -6.69
C GLU A 283 13.69 -2.32 -7.49
N SER A 284 13.04 -1.61 -8.42
CA SER A 284 13.64 -0.59 -9.25
C SER A 284 13.67 0.82 -8.61
N CYS A 285 12.84 1.09 -7.59
CA CYS A 285 12.61 2.46 -7.08
C CYS A 285 12.64 2.65 -5.56
N LEU A 286 12.51 1.59 -4.75
CA LEU A 286 12.30 1.69 -3.30
C LEU A 286 13.05 0.59 -2.56
N HIS A 287 14.06 0.96 -1.78
CA HIS A 287 14.91 0.00 -1.04
C HIS A 287 14.25 -0.73 0.15
N ILE A 288 12.98 -0.45 0.47
CA ILE A 288 12.36 -0.88 1.74
C ILE A 288 11.06 -1.67 1.57
N TRP A 289 10.37 -1.60 0.43
CA TRP A 289 9.10 -2.29 0.25
C TRP A 289 9.25 -3.64 -0.44
N ALA A 290 9.20 -4.74 0.33
CA ALA A 290 9.23 -6.09 -0.20
C ALA A 290 7.82 -6.63 -0.51
N SER A 291 7.62 -7.09 -1.75
CA SER A 291 6.38 -7.69 -2.25
C SER A 291 6.70 -8.97 -3.03
N ALA A 292 5.77 -9.91 -3.08
CA ALA A 292 5.91 -11.12 -3.90
C ALA A 292 4.61 -11.39 -4.67
N CYS A 293 4.73 -11.94 -5.87
CA CYS A 293 3.61 -12.39 -6.71
C CYS A 293 3.59 -13.92 -6.82
N CYS A 294 2.44 -14.49 -7.20
CA CYS A 294 2.40 -15.87 -7.67
C CYS A 294 2.38 -15.90 -9.21
N PRO A 295 3.20 -16.75 -9.87
CA PRO A 295 3.36 -16.78 -11.33
C PRO A 295 2.08 -17.06 -12.14
N HIS A 296 0.99 -17.45 -11.47
CA HIS A 296 -0.27 -17.85 -12.11
C HIS A 296 -1.50 -17.13 -11.53
N SER A 297 -1.30 -16.04 -10.79
CA SER A 297 -2.40 -15.27 -10.19
C SER A 297 -2.22 -13.78 -10.37
N SER A 298 -3.32 -13.03 -10.39
CA SER A 298 -3.31 -11.56 -10.30
C SER A 298 -3.05 -11.06 -8.89
N TRP A 299 -2.51 -11.85 -7.96
CA TRP A 299 -2.40 -11.48 -6.55
C TRP A 299 -0.96 -11.16 -6.15
N THR A 300 -0.80 -10.12 -5.34
CA THR A 300 0.45 -9.74 -4.67
C THR A 300 0.31 -9.93 -3.17
N ALA A 301 1.35 -10.45 -2.54
CA ALA A 301 1.47 -10.58 -1.09
C ALA A 301 2.53 -9.60 -0.59
N THR A 302 2.17 -8.82 0.44
CA THR A 302 3.06 -7.86 1.07
C THR A 302 3.05 -8.05 2.57
N TYR A 303 4.19 -7.80 3.21
CA TYR A 303 4.23 -7.80 4.66
C TYR A 303 3.45 -6.59 5.20
N SER A 304 2.50 -6.84 6.11
CA SER A 304 1.62 -5.77 6.61
C SER A 304 2.41 -4.73 7.39
N CYS A 305 2.38 -3.46 6.95
CA CYS A 305 3.03 -2.36 7.68
C CYS A 305 2.47 -2.18 9.11
N ALA A 306 3.20 -1.51 10.00
CA ALA A 306 2.83 -1.36 11.42
C ALA A 306 1.41 -0.80 11.65
N SER A 307 0.95 0.12 10.81
CA SER A 307 -0.40 0.70 10.89
C SER A 307 -1.51 -0.27 10.48
N CYS A 308 -1.22 -1.17 9.54
CA CYS A 308 -2.08 -2.28 9.11
C CYS A 308 -2.13 -3.34 10.22
N PHE A 309 -0.97 -3.71 10.73
CA PHE A 309 -0.80 -4.72 11.78
C PHE A 309 -1.55 -4.35 13.07
N HIS A 310 -1.49 -3.08 13.50
CA HIS A 310 -2.20 -2.65 14.71
C HIS A 310 -3.73 -2.86 14.60
N ARG A 311 -4.31 -2.61 13.42
CA ARG A 311 -5.76 -2.77 13.18
C ARG A 311 -6.18 -4.23 13.05
N ILE A 312 -5.32 -5.08 12.49
CA ILE A 312 -5.59 -6.51 12.37
C ILE A 312 -5.39 -7.18 13.73
N SER A 313 -4.28 -6.90 14.42
CA SER A 313 -3.98 -7.45 15.76
C SER A 313 -5.00 -7.06 16.83
N SER A 314 -5.58 -5.85 16.79
CA SER A 314 -6.68 -5.48 17.70
C SER A 314 -7.96 -6.30 17.48
N SER A 315 -8.05 -6.99 16.34
CA SER A 315 -9.19 -7.81 15.94
C SER A 315 -8.88 -9.30 16.07
N ILE A 316 -7.74 -9.69 16.64
CA ILE A 316 -7.40 -11.10 16.87
C ILE A 316 -7.96 -11.55 18.23
N SER A 317 -8.62 -12.70 18.26
CA SER A 317 -8.95 -13.37 19.53
C SER A 317 -7.80 -14.24 19.99
N THR A 318 -7.45 -14.08 21.26
CA THR A 318 -6.76 -15.11 22.02
C THR A 318 -7.84 -16.13 22.44
N GLY A 319 -7.84 -17.29 21.79
CA GLY A 319 -8.58 -18.45 22.30
C GLY A 319 -7.96 -18.96 23.59
#